data_AF-A0A7S2FPM7-F1
#
_entry.id   AF-A0A7S2FPM7-F1
#
_cell.length_a   1.000
_cell.length_b   1.000
_cell.length_c   1.000
_cell.angle_alpha   90.00
_cell.angle_beta   90.00
_cell.angle_gamma   90.00
#
_symmetry.space_group_name_H-M   'P 1'
#
loop_
_entity.id
_entity.type
_entity.pdbx_description
1 polymer ?
#
loop_
_entity_poly.entity_id
_entity_poly.type
_entity_poly.pdbx_seq_one_letter_code
_entity_poly.pdbx_strand_id
1 'polypeptide(L)'
;PEYFSASFAGNPIAMVVDPTIDHPVSEPRWPGFPAIRYDVSVRWTGSLTIQQSGTYEFWLASNDGSRLDIDGQLVVDNGGLHSMSTKSGSLELAAGAHAITIDYFQRSSDRGIMLEWRGADSGNARATVPSAVLSTPKPSWTGCFLSCGSPGEGANDPALGFG
;
A
#
# COMPACT_ATOMS: atom_id res chain seq x y z
N PRO A 1 3.86 -5.19 -5.21
CA PRO A 1 3.46 -5.63 -3.87
C PRO A 1 4.20 -6.89 -3.45
N GLU A 2 4.51 -6.95 -2.16
CA GLU A 2 4.94 -8.13 -1.41
C GLU A 2 3.73 -8.64 -0.61
N TYR A 3 3.44 -9.94 -0.69
CA TYR A 3 2.32 -10.57 0.03
C TYR A 3 2.87 -11.42 1.17
N PHE A 4 2.21 -11.42 2.33
CA PHE A 4 2.58 -12.20 3.51
C PHE A 4 1.38 -12.99 4.05
N SER A 5 1.63 -14.12 4.73
CA SER A 5 0.60 -14.85 5.46
C SER A 5 0.37 -14.22 6.83
N ALA A 6 -0.83 -13.69 7.07
CA ALA A 6 -1.39 -13.16 8.33
C ALA A 6 -0.72 -11.94 8.97
N SER A 7 0.61 -11.79 8.88
CA SER A 7 1.37 -10.67 9.42
C SER A 7 2.54 -10.36 8.49
N PHE A 8 3.15 -9.17 8.62
CA PHE A 8 4.43 -8.86 7.95
C PHE A 8 5.62 -9.66 8.50
N ALA A 9 5.40 -10.62 9.42
CA ALA A 9 6.44 -11.48 9.93
C ALA A 9 6.72 -12.64 8.94
N GLY A 10 8.00 -12.83 8.61
CA GLY A 10 8.46 -13.89 7.73
C GLY A 10 8.71 -13.42 6.28
N ASN A 11 9.03 -14.36 5.40
CA ASN A 11 9.26 -14.05 3.99
C ASN A 11 7.93 -13.79 3.27
N PRO A 12 7.90 -12.89 2.28
CA PRO A 12 6.73 -12.75 1.45
C PRO A 12 6.47 -14.05 0.69
N ILE A 13 5.21 -14.45 0.66
CA ILE A 13 4.68 -15.63 -0.03
C ILE A 13 4.50 -15.40 -1.54
N ALA A 14 4.48 -14.14 -1.98
CA ALA A 14 4.46 -13.76 -3.38
C ALA A 14 4.99 -12.32 -3.56
N MET A 15 5.52 -12.03 -4.74
CA MET A 15 5.85 -10.68 -5.20
C MET A 15 5.21 -10.47 -6.57
N VAL A 16 4.47 -9.36 -6.72
CA VAL A 16 3.76 -9.02 -7.97
C VAL A 16 4.00 -7.53 -8.26
N VAL A 17 3.83 -7.11 -9.51
CA VAL A 17 3.76 -5.68 -9.87
C VAL A 17 2.29 -5.28 -9.93
N ASP A 18 1.93 -4.27 -9.15
CA ASP A 18 0.58 -3.70 -9.13
C ASP A 18 0.70 -2.23 -9.51
N PRO A 19 0.31 -1.86 -10.74
CA PRO A 19 0.55 -0.52 -11.27
C PRO A 19 -0.40 0.52 -10.65
N THR A 20 -1.54 0.10 -10.09
CA THR A 20 -2.58 0.99 -9.58
C THR A 20 -3.19 0.39 -8.31
N ILE A 21 -3.11 1.11 -7.20
CA ILE A 21 -3.75 0.68 -5.95
C ILE A 21 -5.21 1.16 -5.99
N ASP A 22 -6.02 0.47 -6.79
CA ASP A 22 -7.43 0.80 -7.05
C ASP A 22 -8.27 -0.48 -7.17
N HIS A 23 -8.54 -1.09 -6.01
CA HIS A 23 -9.17 -2.39 -5.91
C HIS A 23 -10.43 -2.33 -5.03
N PRO A 24 -11.63 -2.09 -5.61
CA PRO A 24 -12.88 -2.03 -4.85
C PRO A 24 -13.34 -3.42 -4.37
N VAL A 25 -14.21 -3.44 -3.35
CA VAL A 25 -14.74 -4.69 -2.72
C VAL A 25 -15.48 -5.60 -3.71
N SER A 26 -16.00 -5.05 -4.81
CA SER A 26 -16.76 -5.81 -5.81
C SER A 26 -15.91 -6.73 -6.70
N GLU A 27 -14.57 -6.66 -6.63
CA GLU A 27 -13.65 -7.48 -7.43
C GLU A 27 -13.41 -8.83 -6.72
N PRO A 28 -13.96 -9.97 -7.19
CA PRO A 28 -13.84 -11.25 -6.50
C PRO A 28 -12.40 -11.80 -6.46
N ARG A 29 -11.48 -11.23 -7.25
CA ARG A 29 -10.06 -11.60 -7.29
C ARG A 29 -9.20 -10.53 -7.96
N TRP A 30 -8.33 -9.88 -7.20
CA TRP A 30 -7.31 -8.99 -7.77
C TRP A 30 -6.30 -9.80 -8.61
N PRO A 31 -5.96 -9.38 -9.83
CA PRO A 31 -4.97 -10.07 -10.66
C PRO A 31 -3.64 -10.27 -9.92
N GLY A 32 -3.12 -11.50 -9.90
CA GLY A 32 -1.86 -11.83 -9.22
C GLY A 32 -1.95 -12.05 -7.71
N PHE A 33 -3.12 -11.84 -7.09
CA PHE A 33 -3.31 -12.13 -5.67
C PHE A 33 -3.19 -13.64 -5.39
N PRO A 34 -2.43 -14.05 -4.36
CA PRO A 34 -2.35 -15.46 -3.93
C PRO A 34 -3.76 -16.02 -3.67
N ALA A 35 -3.97 -17.33 -3.86
CA ALA A 35 -5.28 -17.96 -3.61
C ALA A 35 -5.70 -18.01 -2.12
N ILE A 36 -5.07 -17.20 -1.28
CA ILE A 36 -5.33 -17.09 0.15
C ILE A 36 -6.59 -16.25 0.36
N ARG A 37 -7.55 -16.83 1.08
CA ARG A 37 -8.89 -16.26 1.24
C ARG A 37 -9.08 -15.45 2.51
N TYR A 38 -8.21 -15.59 3.50
CA TYR A 38 -8.29 -14.95 4.82
C TYR A 38 -6.87 -14.72 5.33
N ASP A 39 -6.70 -13.80 6.28
CA ASP A 39 -5.43 -13.54 6.97
C ASP A 39 -4.25 -13.33 6.02
N VAL A 40 -4.28 -12.21 5.30
CA VAL A 40 -3.24 -11.81 4.35
C VAL A 40 -2.82 -10.39 4.62
N SER A 41 -1.51 -10.15 4.59
CA SER A 41 -0.95 -8.80 4.63
C SER A 41 -0.28 -8.50 3.29
N VAL A 42 -0.35 -7.25 2.84
CA VAL A 42 0.23 -6.78 1.59
C VAL A 42 0.99 -5.51 1.86
N ARG A 43 2.21 -5.44 1.35
CA ARG A 43 3.04 -4.24 1.38
C ARG A 43 3.32 -3.79 -0.05
N TRP A 44 3.00 -2.55 -0.38
CA TRP A 44 3.48 -1.90 -1.59
C TRP A 44 4.60 -0.93 -1.21
N THR A 45 5.79 -1.14 -1.75
CA THR A 45 6.91 -0.19 -1.68
C THR A 45 7.18 0.38 -3.06
N GLY A 46 7.37 1.69 -3.14
CA GLY A 46 7.59 2.37 -4.41
C GLY A 46 8.14 3.77 -4.24
N SER A 47 8.07 4.52 -5.32
CA SER A 47 8.22 5.97 -5.32
C SER A 47 7.04 6.64 -6.01
N LEU A 48 6.53 7.69 -5.37
CA LEU A 48 5.55 8.64 -5.88
C LEU A 48 6.30 9.84 -6.46
N THR A 49 6.06 10.16 -7.73
CA THR A 49 6.64 11.35 -8.38
C THR A 49 5.68 12.52 -8.28
N ILE A 50 6.13 13.59 -7.63
CA ILE A 50 5.45 14.88 -7.55
C ILE A 50 6.09 15.83 -8.57
N GLN A 51 5.29 16.38 -9.48
CA GLN A 51 5.75 17.33 -10.50
C GLN A 51 5.76 18.76 -9.96
N GLN A 52 4.76 19.10 -9.13
CA GLN A 52 4.62 20.43 -8.54
C GLN A 52 4.56 20.34 -7.02
N SER A 53 5.49 21.04 -6.37
CA SER A 53 5.52 21.15 -4.90
C SER A 53 4.20 21.74 -4.36
N GLY A 54 3.79 21.30 -3.18
CA GLY A 54 2.68 21.86 -2.43
C GLY A 54 2.03 20.86 -1.47
N THR A 55 0.90 21.24 -0.90
CA THR A 55 0.10 20.36 -0.06
C THR A 55 -0.62 19.32 -0.90
N TYR A 56 -0.42 18.05 -0.57
CA TYR A 56 -1.20 16.94 -1.11
C TYR A 56 -2.06 16.36 0.01
N GLU A 57 -3.34 16.12 -0.27
CA GLU A 57 -4.22 15.30 0.57
C GLU A 57 -4.33 13.91 -0.04
N PHE A 58 -4.24 12.89 0.79
CA PHE A 58 -4.33 11.48 0.41
C PHE A 58 -5.53 10.84 1.10
N TRP A 59 -6.22 9.95 0.39
CA TRP A 59 -7.26 9.09 0.96
C TRP A 59 -6.87 7.64 0.77
N LEU A 60 -7.01 6.87 1.84
CA LEU A 60 -6.83 5.42 1.82
C LEU A 60 -8.14 4.77 2.26
N ALA A 61 -8.75 4.02 1.36
CA ALA A 61 -9.98 3.28 1.63
C ALA A 61 -9.66 1.79 1.69
N SER A 62 -10.04 1.11 2.77
CA SER A 62 -9.72 -0.32 2.92
C SER A 62 -10.74 -1.12 3.74
N ASN A 63 -10.74 -2.44 3.48
CA ASN A 63 -11.41 -3.48 4.26
C ASN A 63 -10.46 -4.68 4.37
N ASP A 64 -9.83 -5.04 5.48
CA ASP A 64 -9.77 -4.38 6.79
C ASP A 64 -8.75 -3.20 6.77
N GLY A 65 -7.80 -3.14 7.71
CA GLY A 65 -7.00 -1.96 7.96
C GLY A 65 -5.84 -1.73 6.98
N SER A 66 -5.42 -0.47 6.88
CA SER A 66 -4.31 -0.03 6.04
C SER A 66 -3.58 1.20 6.56
N ARG A 67 -2.38 1.45 6.03
CA ARG A 67 -1.50 2.57 6.41
C ARG A 67 -0.76 3.10 5.18
N LEU A 68 -0.56 4.41 5.12
CA LEU A 68 0.26 5.09 4.12
C LEU A 68 1.39 5.86 4.79
N ASP A 69 2.62 5.53 4.42
CA ASP A 69 3.82 6.29 4.74
C ASP A 69 4.41 6.93 3.49
N ILE A 70 4.80 8.21 3.58
CA ILE A 70 5.53 8.93 2.54
C ILE A 70 6.81 9.48 3.17
N ASP A 71 7.97 9.17 2.59
CA ASP A 71 9.30 9.50 3.14
C ASP A 71 9.50 9.09 4.61
N GLY A 72 8.87 7.97 5.01
CA GLY A 72 8.90 7.48 6.38
C GLY A 72 8.00 8.24 7.36
N GLN A 73 7.20 9.18 6.88
CA GLN A 73 6.19 9.87 7.67
C GLN A 73 4.82 9.22 7.50
N LEU A 74 4.15 8.92 8.60
CA LEU A 74 2.78 8.41 8.59
C LEU A 74 1.82 9.49 8.12
N VAL A 75 1.21 9.30 6.95
CA VAL A 75 0.26 10.26 6.36
C VAL A 75 -1.17 9.82 6.62
N VAL A 76 -1.49 8.54 6.42
CA VAL A 76 -2.83 8.00 6.67
C VAL A 76 -2.74 6.75 7.54
N ASP A 77 -3.46 6.76 8.65
CA ASP A 77 -3.69 5.59 9.49
C ASP A 77 -5.17 5.20 9.41
N ASN A 78 -5.43 4.06 8.77
CA ASN A 78 -6.72 3.41 8.69
C ASN A 78 -6.64 2.00 9.30
N GLY A 79 -5.97 1.86 10.45
CA GLY A 79 -5.79 0.58 11.11
C GLY A 79 -7.06 -0.03 11.71
N GLY A 80 -6.93 -1.27 12.18
CA GLY A 80 -8.00 -2.01 12.87
C GLY A 80 -8.89 -2.87 11.98
N LEU A 81 -9.85 -3.56 12.60
CA LEU A 81 -10.84 -4.39 11.92
C LEU A 81 -12.08 -3.57 11.61
N HIS A 82 -12.43 -3.46 10.33
CA HIS A 82 -13.56 -2.67 9.89
C HIS A 82 -13.96 -3.02 8.46
N SER A 83 -15.24 -2.88 8.15
CA SER A 83 -15.71 -2.84 6.76
C SER A 83 -15.05 -1.70 5.98
N MET A 84 -15.21 -1.69 4.65
CA MET A 84 -14.66 -0.65 3.76
C MET A 84 -14.87 0.75 4.33
N SER A 85 -13.77 1.37 4.76
CA SER A 85 -13.74 2.66 5.42
C SER A 85 -12.60 3.50 4.85
N THR A 86 -12.79 4.81 4.76
CA THR A 86 -11.82 5.74 4.20
C THR A 86 -11.26 6.66 5.28
N LYS A 87 -9.95 6.83 5.31
CA LYS A 87 -9.25 7.86 6.09
C LYS A 87 -8.43 8.74 5.17
N SER A 88 -8.10 9.94 5.64
CA SER A 88 -7.25 10.87 4.92
C SER A 88 -6.23 11.53 5.81
N GLY A 89 -5.22 12.10 5.16
CA GLY A 89 -4.19 12.92 5.76
C GLY A 89 -3.50 13.74 4.68
N SER A 90 -2.80 14.78 5.11
CA SER A 90 -2.15 15.71 4.19
C SER A 90 -0.68 15.87 4.52
N LEU A 91 0.12 16.08 3.49
CA LEU A 91 1.56 16.28 3.59
C LEU A 91 2.02 17.34 2.57
N GLU A 92 2.93 18.22 3.00
CA GLU A 92 3.67 19.10 2.09
C GLU A 92 4.74 18.28 1.36
N LEU A 93 4.69 18.27 0.04
CA LEU A 93 5.65 17.57 -0.80
C LEU A 93 6.40 18.54 -1.69
N ALA A 94 7.70 18.30 -1.87
CA ALA A 94 8.49 18.99 -2.87
C ALA A 94 8.26 18.34 -4.25
N ALA A 95 8.58 19.04 -5.33
CA ALA A 95 8.72 18.38 -6.62
C ALA A 95 9.88 17.38 -6.58
N GLY A 96 9.65 16.16 -7.03
CA GLY A 96 10.62 15.08 -7.00
C GLY A 96 10.02 13.71 -6.70
N ALA A 97 10.90 12.75 -6.48
CA ALA A 97 10.55 11.39 -6.12
C ALA A 97 10.49 11.25 -4.59
N HIS A 98 9.37 10.76 -4.08
CA HIS A 98 9.14 10.47 -2.67
C HIS A 98 8.99 8.98 -2.46
N ALA A 99 9.56 8.43 -1.39
CA ALA A 99 9.39 7.02 -1.06
C ALA A 99 7.96 6.80 -0.54
N ILE A 100 7.27 5.78 -1.04
CA ILE A 100 5.93 5.41 -0.58
C ILE A 100 5.92 3.98 -0.07
N THR A 101 5.31 3.78 1.10
CA THR A 101 4.98 2.47 1.64
C THR A 101 3.50 2.43 1.98
N ILE A 102 2.79 1.43 1.47
CA ILE A 102 1.42 1.14 1.87
C ILE A 102 1.36 -0.25 2.45
N ASP A 103 0.86 -0.34 3.66
CA ASP A 103 0.60 -1.59 4.36
C ASP A 103 -0.91 -1.82 4.41
N TYR A 104 -1.33 -3.03 4.08
CA TYR A 104 -2.72 -3.47 4.13
C TYR A 104 -2.78 -4.84 4.78
N PHE A 105 -3.85 -5.10 5.51
CA PHE A 105 -4.16 -6.43 5.95
C PHE A 105 -5.65 -6.72 5.80
N GLN A 106 -5.93 -8.00 5.66
CA GLN A 106 -7.28 -8.52 5.55
C GLN A 106 -7.43 -9.77 6.38
N ARG A 107 -8.40 -9.78 7.30
CA ARG A 107 -8.76 -10.97 8.07
C ARG A 107 -9.97 -11.70 7.51
N SER A 108 -10.93 -10.99 6.93
CA SER A 108 -12.21 -11.56 6.49
C SER A 108 -12.31 -11.80 4.97
N SER A 109 -13.50 -12.12 4.46
CA SER A 109 -13.72 -12.44 3.04
C SER A 109 -13.70 -11.22 2.12
N ASP A 110 -14.19 -10.08 2.60
CA ASP A 110 -14.53 -8.91 1.76
C ASP A 110 -13.35 -7.95 1.74
N ARG A 111 -12.63 -7.87 0.62
CA ARG A 111 -11.33 -7.19 0.54
C ARG A 111 -11.40 -5.99 -0.40
N GLY A 112 -10.88 -4.86 0.04
CA GLY A 112 -10.82 -3.61 -0.73
C GLY A 112 -9.61 -2.79 -0.31
N ILE A 113 -8.93 -2.15 -1.26
CA ILE A 113 -7.88 -1.15 -1.02
C ILE A 113 -7.87 -0.15 -2.18
N MET A 114 -7.99 1.14 -1.89
CA MET A 114 -7.93 2.21 -2.89
C MET A 114 -7.11 3.38 -2.36
N LEU A 115 -6.22 3.91 -3.20
CA LEU A 115 -5.42 5.10 -2.94
C LEU A 115 -5.84 6.24 -3.87
N GLU A 116 -6.27 7.35 -3.28
CA GLU A 116 -6.61 8.57 -3.98
C GLU A 116 -5.80 9.75 -3.43
N TRP A 117 -5.69 10.80 -4.24
CA TRP A 117 -4.99 12.02 -3.87
C TRP A 117 -5.66 13.27 -4.42
N ARG A 118 -5.28 14.43 -3.88
CA ARG A 118 -5.62 15.76 -4.38
C ARG A 118 -4.43 16.68 -4.16
N GLY A 119 -3.99 17.35 -5.22
CA GLY A 119 -2.95 18.37 -5.17
C GLY A 119 -2.75 19.01 -6.53
N ALA A 120 -1.67 19.77 -6.70
CA ALA A 120 -1.39 20.49 -7.94
C ALA A 120 -1.33 19.54 -9.16
N ASP A 121 -0.74 18.35 -9.01
CA ASP A 121 -0.61 17.36 -10.07
C ASP A 121 -1.94 16.69 -10.48
N SER A 122 -2.96 16.73 -9.63
CA SER A 122 -4.31 16.26 -9.95
C SER A 122 -5.24 17.39 -10.40
N GLY A 123 -4.70 18.58 -10.68
CA GLY A 123 -5.48 19.78 -10.97
C GLY A 123 -6.34 20.24 -9.79
N ASN A 124 -5.91 19.94 -8.57
CA ASN A 124 -6.64 20.15 -7.31
C ASN A 124 -8.00 19.43 -7.23
N ALA A 125 -8.20 18.39 -8.03
CA ALA A 125 -9.35 17.49 -7.92
C ALA A 125 -8.96 16.18 -7.22
N ARG A 126 -9.89 15.58 -6.46
CA ARG A 126 -9.68 14.23 -5.91
C ARG A 126 -9.72 13.22 -7.06
N ALA A 127 -8.71 12.36 -7.14
CA ALA A 127 -8.62 11.31 -8.15
C ALA A 127 -7.83 10.11 -7.63
N THR A 128 -8.00 8.94 -8.25
CA THR A 128 -7.10 7.79 -8.07
C THR A 128 -5.67 8.20 -8.43
N VAL A 129 -4.69 7.75 -7.65
CA VAL A 129 -3.28 7.99 -7.97
C VAL A 129 -2.92 7.23 -9.26
N PRO A 130 -2.53 7.92 -10.34
CA PRO A 130 -2.27 7.27 -11.61
C PRO A 130 -0.99 6.44 -11.57
N SER A 131 -0.96 5.30 -12.25
CA SER A 131 0.24 4.45 -12.36
C SER A 131 1.45 5.20 -12.93
N ALA A 132 1.22 6.21 -13.76
CA ALA A 132 2.27 7.03 -14.37
C ALA A 132 3.12 7.82 -13.36
N VAL A 133 2.61 8.09 -12.15
CA VAL A 133 3.37 8.76 -11.08
C VAL A 133 3.92 7.77 -10.04
N LEU A 134 3.61 6.49 -10.19
CA LEU A 134 4.10 5.42 -9.32
C LEU A 134 5.21 4.63 -10.04
N SER A 135 6.29 4.38 -9.32
CA SER A 135 7.35 3.49 -9.77
C SER A 135 7.71 2.52 -8.67
N THR A 136 8.05 1.28 -9.02
CA THR A 136 8.66 0.35 -8.08
C THR A 136 10.17 0.33 -8.30
N PRO A 137 10.98 0.15 -7.24
CA PRO A 137 12.36 -0.26 -7.43
C PRO A 137 12.34 -1.50 -8.33
N LYS A 138 13.12 -1.49 -9.41
CA LYS A 138 13.33 -2.72 -10.16
C LYS A 138 13.82 -3.76 -9.15
N PRO A 139 13.17 -4.94 -9.04
CA PRO A 139 13.74 -6.00 -8.24
C PRO A 139 15.18 -6.21 -8.72
N SER A 140 16.16 -6.03 -7.84
CA SER A 140 17.59 -6.22 -8.13
C SER A 140 17.95 -7.71 -8.28
N TRP A 141 16.98 -8.54 -8.65
CA TRP A 141 17.10 -9.97 -8.78
C TRP A 141 17.41 -10.33 -10.23
N THR A 142 18.70 -10.26 -10.61
CA THR A 142 19.21 -10.92 -11.84
C THR A 142 19.50 -12.40 -11.56
N GLY A 143 18.58 -13.10 -10.90
CA GLY A 143 18.80 -14.48 -10.45
C GLY A 143 17.49 -15.23 -10.27
N CYS A 144 17.32 -16.27 -11.08
CA CYS A 144 16.16 -17.15 -11.08
C CYS A 144 16.11 -18.03 -9.82
N PHE A 145 14.89 -18.22 -9.29
CA PHE A 145 14.39 -19.23 -8.35
C PHE A 145 14.92 -19.31 -6.90
N LEU A 146 13.95 -19.27 -5.97
CA LEU A 146 13.90 -19.97 -4.68
C LEU A 146 15.19 -19.96 -3.83
N SER A 147 15.34 -18.98 -2.95
CA SER A 147 16.01 -19.22 -1.67
C SER A 147 15.45 -18.29 -0.60
N CYS A 148 15.18 -18.90 0.55
CA CYS A 148 14.58 -18.38 1.75
C CYS A 148 15.44 -17.36 2.52
N GLY A 149 14.77 -16.48 3.27
CA GLY A 149 15.06 -16.15 4.68
C GLY A 149 16.34 -15.40 5.01
N SER A 150 16.18 -14.17 5.52
CA SER A 150 17.06 -13.64 6.56
C SER A 150 16.19 -13.12 7.73
N PRO A 151 16.34 -13.64 8.96
CA PRO A 151 15.54 -13.24 10.10
C PRO A 151 16.06 -11.93 10.68
N GLY A 152 15.19 -10.94 10.95
CA GLY A 152 15.63 -9.80 11.77
C GLY A 152 14.81 -8.52 11.81
N GLU A 153 13.88 -8.25 10.90
CA GLU A 153 13.17 -6.96 10.94
C GLU A 153 11.87 -7.04 11.74
N GLY A 154 11.89 -6.40 12.91
CA GLY A 154 10.80 -6.34 13.88
C GLY A 154 9.55 -5.66 13.32
N ALA A 155 8.40 -6.18 13.75
CA ALA A 155 7.07 -5.95 13.24
C ALA A 155 6.55 -4.50 13.43
N ASN A 156 6.16 -3.87 12.32
CA ASN A 156 5.11 -2.86 12.30
C ASN A 156 3.82 -3.58 11.88
N ASP A 157 3.11 -4.18 12.84
CA ASP A 157 1.88 -4.93 12.59
C ASP A 157 0.66 -3.98 12.71
N PRO A 158 0.01 -3.59 11.60
CA PRO A 158 -1.20 -2.76 11.64
C PRO A 158 -2.42 -3.52 12.20
N ALA A 159 -2.35 -4.85 12.36
CA ALA A 159 -3.44 -5.64 12.93
C ALA A 159 -3.60 -5.44 14.45
N LEU A 160 -2.64 -4.77 15.12
CA LEU A 160 -2.68 -4.57 16.56
C LEU A 160 -3.29 -3.25 17.01
N GLY A 161 -3.34 -2.22 16.16
CA GLY A 161 -3.78 -0.87 16.57
C GLY A 161 -2.89 -0.31 17.68
N PHE A 162 -2.24 0.83 17.47
CA PHE A 162 -1.43 1.43 18.53
C PHE A 162 -2.29 2.39 19.36
N GLY A 163 -2.59 1.98 20.60
CA GLY A 163 -2.88 2.85 21.75
C GLY A 163 -4.13 3.70 21.71
#